data_AF-A0A0B2BT36-F1
#
_entry.id   AF-A0A0B2BT36-F1
#
_cell.length_a   1.000
_cell.length_b   1.000
_cell.length_c   1.000
_cell.angle_alpha   90.00
_cell.angle_beta   90.00
_cell.angle_gamma   90.00
#
_symmetry.space_group_name_H-M   'P 1'
#
loop_
_entity.id
_entity.type
_entity.pdbx_description
1 polymer ?
#
loop_
_entity_poly.entity_id
_entity_poly.type
_entity_poly.pdbx_seq_one_letter_code
_entity_poly.pdbx_strand_id
1 'polypeptide(L)'
;MTAPDRLADGPPYVTFVNGRKLWARQLVDKARGMDIPRYGSEAWCLLEPRDPAKIAAVVVAAEAWAQQDETLADDLRKQLDDLRRAYKAGEDDAYADRIADHCETWAPVTQSTVVPFAERRRRQLEAAKPRPGDHPGGPVEW
;
A
#
# COMPACT_ATOMS: atom_id res chain seq x y z
N MET A 1 -23.08 20.45 -43.61
CA MET A 1 -21.65 20.18 -43.36
C MET A 1 -21.58 19.20 -42.22
N THR A 2 -21.36 17.92 -42.51
CA THR A 2 -21.35 16.82 -41.54
C THR A 2 -20.00 16.15 -41.64
N ALA A 3 -19.19 16.20 -40.58
CA ALA A 3 -17.88 15.58 -40.56
C ALA A 3 -18.02 14.05 -40.54
N PRO A 4 -17.22 13.29 -41.32
CA PRO A 4 -17.20 11.84 -41.20
C PRO A 4 -16.42 11.42 -39.95
N ASP A 5 -17.18 10.86 -39.02
CA ASP A 5 -16.75 10.05 -37.88
C ASP A 5 -16.11 8.74 -38.38
N ARG A 6 -14.78 8.72 -38.53
CA ARG A 6 -14.01 7.54 -38.97
C ARG A 6 -12.63 7.50 -38.34
N LEU A 7 -12.51 7.15 -37.05
CA LEU A 7 -11.22 6.72 -36.46
C LEU A 7 -11.45 5.78 -35.24
N ALA A 8 -12.20 4.69 -35.39
CA ALA A 8 -12.40 3.72 -34.29
C ALA A 8 -12.20 2.25 -34.65
N ASP A 9 -11.61 1.92 -35.80
CA ASP A 9 -11.24 0.53 -36.16
C ASP A 9 -9.75 0.42 -36.48
N GLY A 10 -8.92 0.58 -35.44
CA GLY A 10 -7.57 0.04 -35.47
C GLY A 10 -7.64 -1.48 -35.24
N PRO A 11 -6.82 -2.30 -35.93
CA PRO A 11 -6.80 -3.74 -35.68
C PRO A 11 -6.52 -4.00 -34.20
N PRO A 12 -7.13 -5.05 -33.60
CA PRO A 12 -6.88 -5.37 -32.20
C PRO A 12 -5.38 -5.59 -32.04
N TYR A 13 -4.74 -4.72 -31.27
CA TYR A 13 -3.38 -4.95 -30.79
C TYR A 13 -3.42 -6.25 -30.01
N VAL A 14 -3.12 -7.37 -30.67
CA VAL A 14 -2.57 -8.53 -29.99
C VAL A 14 -1.29 -7.99 -29.38
N THR A 15 -1.36 -7.61 -28.11
CA THR A 15 -0.24 -7.03 -27.39
C THR A 15 0.94 -7.97 -27.59
N PHE A 16 2.06 -7.44 -28.08
CA PHE A 16 3.26 -8.22 -28.45
C PHE A 16 3.68 -9.25 -27.39
N VAL A 17 3.36 -8.98 -26.12
CA VAL A 17 3.55 -9.85 -24.96
C VAL A 17 2.83 -11.20 -25.10
N ASN A 18 1.59 -11.24 -25.60
CA ASN A 18 0.87 -12.49 -25.83
C ASN A 18 1.43 -13.26 -27.03
N GLY A 19 1.94 -12.57 -28.04
CA GLY A 19 2.61 -13.20 -29.19
C GLY A 19 3.88 -13.95 -28.78
N ARG A 20 4.74 -13.33 -27.95
CA ARG A 20 5.97 -13.95 -27.46
C ARG A 20 5.70 -15.24 -26.68
N LYS A 21 4.79 -15.19 -25.69
CA LYS A 21 4.45 -16.35 -24.84
C LYS A 21 3.84 -17.49 -25.64
N LEU A 22 3.00 -17.20 -26.63
CA LEU A 22 2.44 -18.20 -27.54
C LEU A 22 3.53 -18.85 -28.41
N TRP A 23 4.44 -18.06 -28.98
CA TRP A 23 5.57 -18.57 -29.76
C TRP A 23 6.51 -19.45 -28.91
N ALA A 24 6.86 -18.99 -27.71
CA ALA A 24 7.73 -19.74 -26.79
C ALA A 24 7.09 -21.09 -26.44
N ARG A 25 5.78 -21.09 -26.13
CA ARG A 25 5.02 -22.31 -25.84
C ARG A 25 5.05 -23.29 -27.00
N GLN A 26 4.87 -22.83 -28.24
CA GLN A 26 4.95 -23.70 -29.42
C GLN A 26 6.32 -24.37 -29.58
N LEU A 27 7.41 -23.69 -29.22
CA LEU A 27 8.75 -24.28 -29.26
C LEU A 27 8.97 -25.29 -28.14
N VAL A 28 8.50 -25.01 -26.93
CA VAL A 28 8.60 -25.93 -25.79
C VAL A 28 7.73 -27.17 -26.01
N ASP A 29 6.53 -27.02 -26.58
CA ASP A 29 5.63 -28.13 -26.89
C ASP A 29 6.23 -29.13 -27.89
N LYS A 30 7.20 -28.73 -28.72
CA LYS A 30 7.95 -29.66 -29.60
C LYS A 30 8.86 -30.63 -28.84
N ALA A 31 9.25 -30.29 -27.62
CA ALA A 31 10.03 -31.15 -26.72
C ALA A 31 9.14 -31.89 -25.70
N ARG A 32 7.82 -31.87 -25.88
CA ARG A 32 6.88 -32.51 -24.94
C ARG A 32 7.18 -34.01 -24.81
N GLY A 33 7.37 -34.46 -23.57
CA GLY A 33 7.70 -35.86 -23.25
C GLY A 33 9.20 -36.18 -23.26
N MET A 34 10.05 -35.21 -23.60
CA MET A 34 11.50 -35.31 -23.45
C MET A 34 11.93 -34.79 -22.08
N ASP A 35 13.09 -35.25 -21.60
CA ASP A 35 13.77 -34.59 -20.49
C ASP A 35 14.47 -33.32 -21.01
N ILE A 36 14.04 -32.15 -20.52
CA ILE A 36 14.57 -30.85 -20.96
C ILE A 36 15.66 -30.44 -19.98
N PRO A 37 16.96 -30.54 -20.35
CA PRO A 37 18.04 -30.21 -19.43
C PRO A 37 18.10 -28.70 -19.17
N ARG A 38 18.70 -28.32 -18.04
CA ARG A 38 18.97 -26.92 -17.73
C ARG A 38 19.88 -26.30 -18.80
N TYR A 39 19.52 -25.12 -19.32
CA TYR A 39 20.36 -24.37 -20.25
C TYR A 39 21.78 -24.17 -19.70
N GLY A 40 22.80 -24.47 -20.51
CA GLY A 40 24.21 -24.38 -20.14
C GLY A 40 24.75 -25.53 -19.27
N SER A 41 23.92 -26.50 -18.89
CA SER A 41 24.39 -27.72 -18.22
C SER A 41 25.19 -28.63 -19.18
N GLU A 42 25.99 -29.55 -18.63
CA GLU A 42 26.72 -30.53 -19.43
C GLU A 42 25.78 -31.37 -20.32
N ALA A 43 24.66 -31.85 -19.74
CA ALA A 43 23.63 -32.56 -20.49
C ALA A 43 23.10 -31.74 -21.68
N TRP A 44 22.90 -30.43 -21.51
CA TRP A 44 22.49 -29.53 -22.59
C TRP A 44 23.58 -29.36 -23.65
N CYS A 45 24.85 -29.27 -23.25
CA CYS A 45 25.99 -29.15 -24.16
C CYS A 45 26.13 -30.37 -25.07
N LEU A 46 25.83 -31.57 -24.56
CA LEU A 46 25.90 -32.84 -25.29
C LEU A 46 24.78 -33.03 -26.32
N LEU A 47 23.67 -32.29 -26.24
CA LEU A 47 22.59 -32.39 -27.22
C LEU A 47 22.99 -31.87 -28.61
N GLU A 48 22.44 -32.48 -29.65
CA GLU A 48 22.61 -32.01 -31.03
C GLU A 48 22.06 -30.59 -31.22
N PRO A 49 22.65 -29.74 -32.08
CA PRO A 49 22.22 -28.35 -32.26
C PRO A 49 20.75 -28.17 -32.67
N ARG A 50 20.16 -29.18 -33.33
CA ARG A 50 18.77 -29.17 -33.80
C ARG A 50 17.82 -30.01 -32.91
N ASP A 51 18.32 -30.51 -31.79
CA ASP A 51 17.51 -31.27 -30.84
C ASP A 51 16.39 -30.38 -30.24
N PRO A 52 15.11 -30.80 -30.30
CA PRO A 52 14.02 -30.05 -29.70
C PRO A 52 14.21 -29.75 -28.21
N ALA A 53 14.79 -30.66 -27.42
CA ALA A 53 15.06 -30.44 -26.00
C ALA A 53 16.10 -29.34 -25.78
N LYS A 54 17.11 -29.23 -26.67
CA LYS A 54 18.14 -28.18 -26.61
C LYS A 54 17.53 -26.81 -26.88
N ILE A 55 16.68 -26.71 -27.90
CA ILE A 55 15.96 -25.48 -28.25
C ILE A 55 14.99 -25.09 -27.13
N ALA A 56 14.22 -26.06 -26.61
CA ALA A 56 13.27 -25.81 -25.52
C ALA A 56 13.98 -25.27 -24.26
N ALA A 57 15.13 -25.85 -23.89
CA ALA A 57 15.94 -25.36 -22.77
C ALA A 57 16.37 -23.89 -22.93
N VAL A 58 16.78 -23.48 -24.14
CA VAL A 58 17.13 -22.08 -24.45
C VAL A 58 15.92 -21.17 -24.30
N VAL A 59 14.78 -21.56 -24.85
CA VAL A 59 13.54 -20.77 -24.79
C VAL A 59 13.05 -20.62 -23.35
N VAL A 60 13.10 -21.69 -22.55
CA VAL A 60 12.74 -21.64 -21.13
C VAL A 60 13.65 -20.69 -20.36
N ALA A 61 14.97 -20.74 -20.60
CA ALA A 61 15.90 -19.82 -19.96
C ALA A 61 15.67 -18.36 -20.37
N ALA A 62 15.43 -18.10 -21.66
CA ALA A 62 15.15 -16.77 -22.17
C ALA A 62 13.83 -16.20 -21.61
N GLU A 63 12.76 -16.99 -21.53
CA GLU A 63 11.51 -16.55 -20.91
C GLU A 63 11.66 -16.32 -19.40
N ALA A 64 12.49 -17.11 -18.70
CA ALA A 64 12.78 -16.84 -17.29
C ALA A 64 13.46 -15.47 -17.09
N TRP A 65 14.41 -15.12 -17.95
CA TRP A 65 15.04 -13.79 -17.95
C TRP A 65 14.06 -12.68 -18.32
N ALA A 66 13.27 -12.88 -19.38
CA ALA A 66 12.29 -11.88 -19.80
C ALA A 66 11.21 -11.64 -18.72
N GLN A 67 10.76 -12.71 -18.04
CA GLN A 67 9.80 -12.63 -16.96
C GLN A 67 10.39 -11.90 -15.74
N GLN A 68 11.67 -12.12 -15.45
CA GLN A 68 12.37 -11.40 -14.37
C GLN A 68 12.39 -9.90 -14.64
N ASP A 69 12.69 -9.46 -15.86
CA ASP A 69 12.66 -8.04 -16.22
C ASP A 69 11.23 -7.45 -16.19
N GLU A 70 10.22 -8.23 -16.58
CA GLU A 70 8.81 -7.82 -16.54
C GLU A 70 8.30 -7.60 -15.11
N THR A 71 8.64 -8.49 -14.17
CA THR A 71 8.14 -8.38 -12.78
C THR A 71 9.03 -7.53 -11.90
N LEU A 72 10.28 -7.25 -12.29
CA LEU A 72 11.26 -6.55 -11.46
C LEU A 72 10.71 -5.23 -10.90
N ALA A 73 10.05 -4.43 -11.72
CA ALA A 73 9.51 -3.14 -11.29
C ALA A 73 8.40 -3.31 -10.22
N ASP A 74 7.51 -4.29 -10.39
CA ASP A 74 6.43 -4.56 -9.45
C ASP A 74 6.94 -5.23 -8.18
N ASP A 75 7.90 -6.15 -8.30
CA ASP A 75 8.57 -6.78 -7.17
C ASP A 75 9.32 -5.74 -6.32
N LEU A 76 10.02 -4.80 -6.95
CA LEU A 76 10.69 -3.69 -6.26
C LEU A 76 9.70 -2.74 -5.60
N ARG A 77 8.58 -2.40 -6.27
CA ARG A 77 7.51 -1.59 -5.66
C ARG A 77 6.96 -2.27 -4.43
N LYS A 78 6.66 -3.57 -4.51
CA LYS A 78 6.17 -4.35 -3.39
C LYS A 78 7.17 -4.35 -2.23
N GLN A 79 8.45 -4.58 -2.49
CA GLN A 79 9.49 -4.52 -1.47
C GLN A 79 9.57 -3.14 -0.81
N LEU A 80 9.48 -2.05 -1.58
CA LEU A 80 9.46 -0.70 -1.03
C LEU A 80 8.24 -0.43 -0.16
N ASP A 81 7.07 -0.92 -0.56
CA ASP A 81 5.85 -0.76 0.23
C ASP A 81 5.87 -1.61 1.51
N ASP A 82 6.47 -2.80 1.48
CA ASP A 82 6.71 -3.61 2.67
C ASP A 82 7.64 -2.90 3.66
N LEU A 83 8.75 -2.32 3.16
CA LEU A 83 9.68 -1.53 3.97
C LEU A 83 9.01 -0.29 4.57
N ARG A 84 8.21 0.45 3.77
CA ARG A 84 7.46 1.61 4.25
C ARG A 84 6.46 1.25 5.35
N ARG A 85 5.75 0.13 5.18
CA ARG A 85 4.80 -0.35 6.20
C ARG A 85 5.51 -0.73 7.50
N ALA A 86 6.64 -1.43 7.41
CA ALA A 86 7.43 -1.78 8.58
C ALA A 86 7.98 -0.54 9.30
N TYR A 87 8.49 0.44 8.56
CA TYR A 87 8.97 1.69 9.13
C TYR A 87 7.84 2.47 9.81
N LYS A 88 6.68 2.60 9.16
CA LYS A 88 5.52 3.29 9.72
C LYS A 88 4.99 2.61 10.99
N ALA A 89 4.96 1.28 11.03
CA ALA A 89 4.56 0.55 12.24
C ALA A 89 5.47 0.92 13.43
N GLY A 90 6.78 1.01 13.22
CA GLY A 90 7.71 1.45 14.25
C GLY A 90 7.51 2.91 14.69
N GLU A 91 7.17 3.81 13.76
CA GLU A 91 6.82 5.19 14.11
C GLU A 91 5.51 5.28 14.91
N ASP A 92 4.50 4.50 14.54
CA ASP A 92 3.20 4.45 15.21
C ASP A 92 3.35 3.89 16.64
N ASP A 93 4.17 2.86 16.83
CA ASP A 93 4.52 2.31 18.16
C ASP A 93 5.21 3.37 19.02
N ALA A 94 6.24 4.05 18.49
CA ALA A 94 6.94 5.12 19.19
C ALA A 94 6.05 6.35 19.46
N TYR A 95 5.05 6.60 18.62
CA TYR A 95 4.05 7.63 18.87
C TYR A 95 3.10 7.22 20.01
N ALA A 96 2.63 5.98 20.01
CA ALA A 96 1.78 5.45 21.07
C ALA A 96 2.47 5.53 22.44
N ASP A 97 3.75 5.16 22.52
CA ASP A 97 4.56 5.27 23.74
C ASP A 97 4.64 6.72 24.24
N ARG A 98 4.94 7.68 23.34
CA ARG A 98 4.99 9.11 23.70
C ARG A 98 3.65 9.64 24.20
N ILE A 99 2.55 9.18 23.63
CA ILE A 99 1.20 9.54 24.09
C ILE A 99 0.93 8.95 25.47
N ALA A 100 1.30 7.70 25.72
CA ALA A 100 1.18 7.07 27.02
C ALA A 100 1.98 7.83 28.08
N ASP A 101 3.25 8.12 27.82
CA ASP A 101 4.14 8.90 28.69
C ASP A 101 3.56 10.30 28.97
N HIS A 102 3.03 10.96 27.93
CA HIS A 102 2.40 12.27 28.08
C HIS A 102 1.15 12.19 28.97
N CYS A 103 0.28 11.21 28.74
CA CYS A 103 -0.89 10.99 29.56
C CYS A 103 -0.52 10.73 31.02
N GLU A 104 0.49 9.91 31.29
CA GLU A 104 0.97 9.65 32.65
C GLU A 104 1.56 10.91 33.31
N THR A 105 2.40 11.64 32.58
CA THR A 105 3.05 12.87 33.06
C THR A 105 2.02 13.94 33.44
N TRP A 106 0.96 14.10 32.62
CA TRP A 106 -0.04 15.16 32.80
C TRP A 106 -1.30 14.70 33.54
N ALA A 107 -1.45 13.41 33.86
CA ALA A 107 -2.56 12.90 34.66
C ALA A 107 -2.70 13.61 36.03
N PRO A 108 -1.63 13.87 36.80
CA PRO A 108 -1.76 14.59 38.08
C PRO A 108 -2.19 16.05 37.90
N VAL A 109 -1.72 16.72 36.84
CA VAL A 109 -2.06 18.11 36.56
C VAL A 109 -3.53 18.23 36.17
N THR A 110 -4.02 17.34 35.31
CA THR A 110 -5.42 17.27 34.90
C THR A 110 -6.35 16.89 36.06
N GLN A 111 -5.90 16.03 36.99
CA GLN A 111 -6.64 15.75 38.23
C GLN A 111 -6.66 16.95 39.19
N SER A 112 -5.58 17.75 39.30
CA SER A 112 -5.50 18.87 40.24
C SER A 112 -6.18 20.16 39.76
N THR A 113 -6.25 20.41 38.45
CA THR A 113 -6.91 21.61 37.89
C THR A 113 -8.43 21.48 37.81
N VAL A 114 -8.96 20.30 38.07
CA VAL A 114 -10.39 20.03 38.21
C VAL A 114 -10.73 20.00 39.71
N VAL A 115 -10.78 21.19 40.35
CA VAL A 115 -11.97 21.41 41.19
C VAL A 115 -13.13 21.14 40.24
N PRO A 116 -14.01 20.15 40.51
CA PRO A 116 -15.06 19.78 39.58
C PRO A 116 -15.68 21.06 39.06
N PHE A 117 -15.73 21.24 37.75
CA PHE A 117 -16.31 22.46 37.17
C PHE A 117 -17.67 22.77 37.84
N ALA A 118 -18.40 21.72 38.21
CA ALA A 118 -19.57 21.74 39.08
C ALA A 118 -19.37 22.47 40.42
N GLU A 119 -18.31 22.25 41.18
CA GLU A 119 -18.04 22.95 42.45
C GLU A 119 -17.64 24.42 42.25
N ARG A 120 -16.83 24.73 41.23
CA ARG A 120 -16.53 26.14 40.88
C ARG A 120 -17.79 26.88 40.46
N ARG A 121 -18.63 26.26 39.63
CA ARG A 121 -19.93 26.78 39.20
C ARG A 121 -20.90 26.91 40.38
N ARG A 122 -20.93 25.95 41.30
CA ARG A 122 -21.74 26.00 42.54
C ARG A 122 -21.32 27.18 43.40
N ARG A 123 -20.02 27.37 43.66
CA ARG A 123 -19.51 28.52 44.42
C ARG A 123 -19.84 29.86 43.74
N GLN A 124 -19.73 29.94 42.42
CA GLN A 124 -20.11 31.14 41.67
C GLN A 124 -21.61 31.43 41.78
N LEU A 125 -22.46 30.42 41.63
CA LEU A 125 -23.92 30.57 41.77
C LEU A 125 -24.32 30.94 43.20
N GLU A 126 -23.66 30.37 44.22
CA GLU A 126 -23.87 30.74 45.62
C GLU A 126 -23.42 32.17 45.93
N ALA A 127 -22.27 32.59 45.40
CA ALA A 127 -21.77 33.96 45.55
C ALA A 127 -22.64 34.98 44.79
N ALA A 128 -23.30 34.56 43.71
CA ALA A 128 -24.23 35.38 42.94
C ALA A 128 -25.65 35.42 43.55
N LYS A 129 -25.92 34.69 44.64
CA LYS A 129 -27.20 34.81 45.35
C LYS A 129 -27.29 36.21 45.96
N PRO A 130 -28.39 36.96 45.70
CA PRO A 130 -28.61 38.24 46.35
C PRO A 130 -28.56 38.07 47.86
N ARG A 131 -27.85 38.98 48.54
CA ARG A 131 -27.84 38.98 50.01
C ARG A 131 -29.21 39.40 50.51
N PRO A 132 -29.60 38.98 51.73
CA PRO A 132 -30.82 39.50 52.36
C PRO A 132 -30.78 41.05 52.40
N GLY A 133 -31.69 41.69 51.67
CA GLY A 133 -31.75 43.15 51.52
C GLY A 133 -31.28 43.68 50.15
N ASP A 134 -30.65 42.86 49.31
CA ASP A 134 -30.35 43.25 47.92
C ASP A 134 -31.66 43.31 47.12
N HIS A 135 -31.98 44.49 46.58
CA HIS A 135 -33.11 44.65 45.69
C HIS A 135 -32.72 44.12 44.30
N PRO A 136 -33.46 43.14 43.73
CA PRO A 136 -33.24 42.76 42.34
C PRO A 136 -33.56 43.99 41.50
N GLY A 137 -32.55 44.55 40.83
CA GLY A 137 -32.72 45.73 39.98
C GLY A 137 -33.84 45.48 38.99
N GLY A 138 -35.00 46.09 39.25
CA GLY A 138 -36.13 46.07 38.32
C GLY A 138 -35.77 46.85 37.07
N PRO A 139 -36.54 46.67 35.98
CA PRO A 139 -36.36 47.48 34.79
C PRO A 139 -36.42 48.97 35.16
N VAL A 140 -35.38 49.72 34.82
CA VAL A 140 -35.38 51.18 34.92
C VAL A 140 -36.20 51.67 33.75
N GLU A 141 -37.42 52.13 34.01
CA GLU A 141 -38.19 52.88 33.01
C GLU A 141 -37.47 54.20 32.75
N TRP A 142 -36.97 54.35 31.54
CA TRP A 142 -36.47 55.62 31.01
C TRP A 142 -37.59 56.31 30.22
#